data_AF-A0A520EJL7-F1
#
_entry.id   AF-A0A520EJL7-F1
#
_cell.length_a   1.000
_cell.length_b   1.000
_cell.length_c   1.000
_cell.angle_alpha   90.00
_cell.angle_beta   90.00
_cell.angle_gamma   90.00
#
_symmetry.space_group_name_H-M   'P 1'
#
loop_
_entity.id
_entity.type
_entity.pdbx_description
1 polymer ?
#
loop_
_entity_poly.entity_id
_entity_poly.type
_entity_poly.pdbx_seq_one_letter_code
_entity_poly.pdbx_strand_id
1 'polypeptide(L)' 'MTTARAPRKTGQPGRPGYDLDSLLAVAVKVFNDRGYDGTSMEILAKRLGITKSSIYHHVSGKSELLELALSRAL' A
#
# COMPACT_ATOMS: atom_id res chain seq x y z
N MET A 1 6.82 -39.88 -14.60
CA MET A 1 6.55 -39.21 -13.31
C MET A 1 7.29 -37.89 -13.30
N THR A 2 6.63 -36.80 -13.70
CA THR A 2 7.19 -35.43 -13.64
C THR A 2 6.10 -34.52 -13.10
N THR A 3 6.28 -34.02 -11.88
CA THR A 3 5.34 -33.17 -11.17
C THR A 3 5.25 -31.79 -11.83
N ALA A 4 4.07 -31.45 -12.34
CA ALA A 4 3.73 -30.11 -12.79
C ALA A 4 3.63 -29.16 -11.59
N ARG A 5 4.39 -28.06 -11.61
CA ARG A 5 4.37 -27.02 -10.59
C ARG A 5 3.22 -26.05 -10.90
N ALA A 6 2.18 -26.08 -10.07
CA ALA A 6 1.02 -25.21 -10.18
C ALA A 6 1.39 -23.71 -10.02
N PRO A 7 0.68 -22.79 -10.69
CA PRO A 7 0.88 -21.36 -10.52
C PRO A 7 0.45 -20.95 -9.10
N ARG A 8 1.34 -20.27 -8.37
CA ARG A 8 1.01 -19.69 -7.07
C ARG A 8 0.00 -18.56 -7.29
N LYS A 9 -1.28 -18.81 -7.00
CA LYS A 9 -2.29 -17.76 -6.90
C LYS A 9 -1.97 -16.89 -5.68
N THR A 10 -1.15 -15.85 -5.87
CA THR A 10 -0.94 -14.80 -4.88
C THR A 10 -2.11 -13.84 -4.96
N GLY A 11 -3.08 -14.06 -4.10
CA GLY A 11 -4.27 -13.23 -3.98
C GLY A 11 -5.32 -14.02 -3.24
N GLN A 12 -5.21 -14.08 -1.91
CA GLN A 12 -6.33 -14.52 -1.09
C GLN A 12 -7.36 -13.39 -1.08
N PRO A 13 -8.56 -13.58 -1.66
CA PRO A 13 -9.68 -12.69 -1.42
C PRO A 13 -10.33 -13.13 -0.11
N GLY A 14 -10.37 -12.29 0.93
CA GLY A 14 -11.14 -12.65 2.13
C GLY A 14 -10.72 -12.12 3.48
N ARG A 15 -10.09 -10.95 3.58
CA ARG A 15 -10.20 -10.13 4.79
C ARG A 15 -10.69 -8.76 4.37
N PRO A 16 -11.49 -8.03 5.18
CA PRO A 16 -11.63 -6.58 5.03
C PRO A 16 -10.27 -5.95 5.41
N GLY A 17 -9.27 -6.21 4.57
CA GLY A 17 -7.88 -5.89 4.74
C GLY A 17 -7.53 -4.97 3.60
N TYR A 18 -6.96 -3.83 3.97
CA TYR A 18 -6.57 -2.74 3.08
C TYR A 18 -6.12 -3.22 1.69
N ASP A 19 -6.65 -2.60 0.65
CA ASP A 19 -6.14 -2.70 -0.71
C ASP A 19 -5.26 -1.48 -1.03
N LEU A 20 -4.67 -1.48 -2.24
CA LEU A 20 -3.88 -0.34 -2.72
C LEU A 20 -4.71 0.94 -2.71
N ASP A 21 -6.00 0.85 -3.03
CA ASP A 21 -6.92 1.98 -3.04
C ASP A 21 -7.09 2.62 -1.66
N SER A 22 -7.32 1.81 -0.64
CA SER A 22 -7.42 2.25 0.76
C SER A 22 -6.10 2.84 1.26
N LEU A 23 -4.96 2.24 0.87
CA LEU A 23 -3.64 2.78 1.16
C LEU A 23 -3.46 4.18 0.54
N LEU A 24 -3.79 4.35 -0.73
CA LEU A 24 -3.66 5.62 -1.44
C LEU A 24 -4.58 6.70 -0.85
N ALA A 25 -5.84 6.36 -0.53
CA ALA A 25 -6.77 7.30 0.10
C ALA A 25 -6.24 7.81 1.45
N VAL A 26 -5.69 6.92 2.27
CA VAL A 26 -5.06 7.32 3.54
C VAL A 26 -3.78 8.12 3.30
N ALA A 27 -2.96 7.73 2.31
CA ALA A 27 -1.74 8.45 1.97
C ALA A 27 -2.02 9.91 1.57
N VAL A 28 -3.00 10.15 0.68
CA VAL A 28 -3.45 11.49 0.29
C VAL A 28 -3.83 12.31 1.51
N LYS A 29 -4.67 11.76 2.41
CA LYS A 29 -5.09 12.47 3.62
C LYS A 29 -3.91 12.84 4.50
N VAL A 30 -2.96 11.92 4.71
CA VAL A 30 -1.80 12.15 5.57
C VAL A 30 -0.83 13.16 4.94
N PHE A 31 -0.61 13.09 3.62
CA PHE A 31 0.19 14.06 2.90
C PHE A 31 -0.43 15.46 2.97
N ASN A 32 -1.75 15.59 2.88
CA ASN A 32 -2.44 16.87 3.04
C ASN A 32 -2.39 17.40 4.48
N ASP A 33 -2.53 16.52 5.48
CA ASP A 33 -2.51 16.91 6.90
C ASP A 33 -1.12 17.35 7.38
N ARG A 34 -0.04 16.73 6.86
CA ARG A 34 1.33 16.85 7.43
C ARG A 34 2.41 17.24 6.44
N GLY A 35 2.08 17.35 5.17
CA GLY A 35 3.05 17.43 4.08
C GLY A 35 3.75 16.10 3.81
N TYR A 36 4.44 16.04 2.67
CA TYR A 36 5.21 14.87 2.26
C TYR A 36 6.32 14.54 3.27
N ASP A 37 7.13 15.53 3.68
CA ASP A 37 8.27 15.32 4.57
C ASP A 37 7.86 14.95 6.00
N GLY A 38 6.73 15.47 6.49
CA GLY A 38 6.14 15.11 7.77
C GLY A 38 5.47 13.73 7.79
N THR A 39 5.43 13.04 6.65
CA THR A 39 4.83 11.71 6.49
C THR A 39 5.90 10.64 6.42
N SER A 40 5.71 9.55 7.16
CA SER A 40 6.54 8.35 7.12
C SER A 40 5.70 7.11 6.84
N MET A 41 6.35 6.08 6.28
CA MET A 41 5.71 4.77 6.05
C MET A 41 5.19 4.15 7.35
N GLU A 42 5.74 4.53 8.50
CA GLU A 42 5.24 4.07 9.81
C GLU A 42 3.91 4.68 10.20
N ILE A 43 3.74 5.98 9.95
CA ILE A 43 2.50 6.69 10.23
C ILE A 43 1.37 6.09 9.40
N LEU A 44 1.64 5.78 8.13
CA LEU A 44 0.69 5.15 7.23
C LEU A 44 0.31 3.75 7.72
N ALA A 45 1.30 2.92 8.07
CA ALA A 45 1.08 1.58 8.63
C ALA A 45 0.20 1.62 9.88
N LYS A 46 0.51 2.53 10.83
CA LYS A 46 -0.29 2.73 12.05
C LYS A 46 -1.72 3.18 11.76
N ARG A 47 -1.91 4.13 10.83
CA ARG A 47 -3.26 4.60 10.46
C ARG A 47 -4.10 3.55 9.75
N LEU A 48 -3.47 2.68 8.96
CA LEU A 48 -4.12 1.59 8.24
C LEU A 48 -4.29 0.32 9.09
N GLY A 49 -3.70 0.28 10.29
CA GLY A 49 -3.73 -0.90 11.16
C GLY A 49 -2.96 -2.09 10.59
N ILE A 50 -1.94 -1.85 9.77
CA ILE A 50 -1.17 -2.88 9.04
C ILE A 50 0.32 -2.75 9.33
N THR A 51 1.11 -3.70 8.83
CA THR A 51 2.58 -3.63 8.96
C THR A 51 3.19 -2.77 7.85
N LYS A 52 4.40 -2.25 8.06
CA LYS A 52 5.18 -1.60 6.99
C LYS A 52 5.44 -2.56 5.82
N SER A 53 5.75 -3.84 6.10
CA SER A 53 5.98 -4.86 5.07
C SER A 53 4.77 -5.00 4.16
N SER A 54 3.58 -4.97 4.73
CA SER A 54 2.31 -4.98 4.01
C SER A 54 2.22 -3.83 2.99
N ILE A 55 2.61 -2.62 3.39
CA ILE A 55 2.68 -1.47 2.47
C ILE A 55 3.75 -1.67 1.38
N TYR A 56 4.93 -2.13 1.78
CA TYR A 56 6.05 -2.33 0.84
C TYR A 56 5.82 -3.45 -0.18
N HIS A 57 4.81 -4.30 0.00
CA HIS A 57 4.37 -5.22 -1.05
C HIS A 57 3.66 -4.53 -2.22
N HIS A 58 3.15 -3.32 -2.01
CA HIS A 58 2.44 -2.56 -3.03
C HIS A 58 3.27 -1.42 -3.63
N VAL A 59 4.19 -0.86 -2.86
CA VAL A 59 5.04 0.27 -3.28
C VAL A 59 6.47 0.07 -2.79
N SER A 60 7.44 0.46 -3.60
CA SER A 60 8.86 0.51 -3.27
C SER A 60 9.20 1.55 -2.22
N GLY A 61 8.38 2.61 -2.07
CA GLY A 61 8.63 3.65 -1.08
C GLY A 61 7.65 4.83 -1.10
N LYS A 62 7.99 5.86 -0.30
CA LYS A 62 7.16 7.06 -0.11
C LYS A 62 7.00 7.88 -1.40
N SER A 63 8.05 7.94 -2.23
CA SER A 63 8.02 8.67 -3.51
C SER A 63 7.03 8.03 -4.49
N GLU A 64 7.14 6.71 -4.72
CA GLU A 64 6.19 5.99 -5.58
C GLU A 64 4.75 6.07 -5.03
N LEU A 65 4.59 6.01 -3.71
CA LEU A 65 3.27 6.20 -3.10
C LEU A 65 2.69 7.59 -3.38
N LEU A 66 3.51 8.64 -3.37
CA LEU A 66 3.09 9.99 -3.75
C LEU A 66 2.73 10.06 -5.24
N GLU A 67 3.55 9.49 -6.12
CA GLU A 67 3.27 9.46 -7.57
C GLU A 67 1.92 8.79 -7.86
N LEU A 68 1.69 7.60 -7.30
CA LEU A 68 0.42 6.88 -7.44
C LEU A 68 -0.76 7.66 -6.86
N ALA A 69 -0.56 8.34 -5.73
CA ALA A 69 -1.58 9.17 -5.11
C ALA A 69 -1.95 10.38 -5.98
N LEU A 70 -0.96 11.02 -6.61
CA LEU A 70 -1.17 12.13 -7.55
C LEU A 70 -1.85 11.65 -8.84
N SER A 71 -1.43 10.52 -9.40
CA SER A 71 -2.03 9.94 -10.61
C SER A 71 -3.50 9.54 -10.42
N ARG A 72 -3.93 9.22 -9.20
CA ARG A 72 -5.34 8.94 -8.89
C ARG A 72 -6.20 10.21 -8.84
N ALA A 73 -5.60 11.36 -8.49
CA ALA A 73 -6.31 12.61 -8.26
C ALA A 73 -6.53 13.45 -9.52
N LEU A 74 -5.85 13.10 -10.62
CA LEU A 74 -5.95 13.71 -11.95
C LEU A 74 -6.89 12.89 -12.84
#